data_AF-G5IB17-F1
#
_entry.id   AF-G5IB17-F1
#
_cell.length_a   1.000
_cell.length_b   1.000
_cell.length_c   1.000
_cell.angle_alpha   90.00
_cell.angle_beta   90.00
_cell.angle_gamma   90.00
#
_symmetry.space_group_name_H-M   'P 1'
#
loop_
_entity.id
_entity.type
_entity.pdbx_description
1 polymer ?
#
loop_
_entity_poly.entity_id
_entity_poly.type
_entity_poly.pdbx_seq_one_letter_code
_entity_poly.pdbx_strand_id
1 'polypeptide(L)'
;MKVLVMSDAHIIKDDLTNTYWCRTAIHAYDFWKRYLLAFEEVSVAARVQHMSLEDTTLYSRADGDGVHFIELPFIRGVKAYLKNYLRLKSLMKKIITDEECAIFRLPSLPTFLLLDEYKKKKRPYAIEVIADPEDAYKTNIFAKVLLKK
;
A
#
# COMPACT_ATOMS: atom_id res chain seq x y z
N MET A 1 -0.70 -8.62 18.23
CA MET A 1 -1.65 -7.82 17.43
C MET A 1 -1.10 -7.55 16.03
N LYS A 2 -1.89 -7.79 14.98
CA LYS A 2 -1.50 -7.62 13.56
C LYS A 2 -2.10 -6.35 12.94
N VAL A 3 -1.27 -5.56 12.25
CA VAL A 3 -1.69 -4.32 11.57
C VAL A 3 -1.56 -4.41 10.06
N LEU A 4 -2.57 -3.87 9.37
CA LEU A 4 -2.49 -3.59 7.94
C LEU A 4 -1.95 -2.17 7.71
N VAL A 5 -0.81 -2.02 7.05
CA VAL A 5 -0.30 -0.71 6.62
C VAL A 5 -0.56 -0.55 5.13
N MET A 6 -1.47 0.35 4.78
CA MET A 6 -1.81 0.64 3.40
C MET A 6 -0.94 1.80 2.89
N SER A 7 -0.14 1.53 1.85
CA SER A 7 0.81 2.48 1.29
C SER A 7 0.82 2.45 -0.24
N ASP A 8 1.08 3.59 -0.88
CA ASP A 8 1.30 3.65 -2.33
C ASP A 8 2.73 3.28 -2.74
N ALA A 9 3.45 2.56 -1.87
CA ALA A 9 4.81 2.11 -2.12
C ALA A 9 4.89 1.27 -3.41
N HIS A 10 5.96 1.51 -4.19
CA HIS A 10 6.30 0.72 -5.35
C HIS A 10 7.27 -0.39 -4.92
N ILE A 11 6.75 -1.60 -4.91
CA ILE A 11 7.46 -2.79 -4.49
C ILE A 11 7.65 -3.69 -5.70
N ILE A 12 8.77 -4.38 -5.72
CA ILE A 12 9.12 -5.36 -6.72
C ILE A 12 9.16 -6.70 -6.01
N LYS A 13 8.45 -7.68 -6.54
CA LYS A 13 8.61 -9.06 -6.11
C LYS A 13 9.55 -9.76 -7.09
N ASP A 14 10.63 -10.31 -6.56
CA ASP A 14 11.49 -11.20 -7.33
C ASP A 14 10.87 -12.59 -7.40
N ASP A 15 10.41 -12.99 -8.58
CA ASP A 15 9.72 -14.27 -8.76
C ASP A 15 10.63 -15.48 -8.58
N LEU A 16 11.95 -15.30 -8.69
CA LEU A 16 12.93 -16.39 -8.50
C LEU A 16 13.08 -16.76 -7.02
N THR A 17 13.13 -15.76 -6.15
CA THR A 17 13.39 -15.93 -4.72
C THR A 17 12.14 -15.73 -3.85
N ASN A 18 11.04 -15.26 -4.42
CA ASN A 18 9.84 -14.82 -3.70
C ASN A 18 10.11 -13.71 -2.67
N THR A 19 11.14 -12.88 -2.88
CA THR A 19 11.49 -11.78 -1.98
C THR A 19 11.00 -10.44 -2.50
N TYR A 20 10.76 -9.49 -1.59
CA TYR A 20 10.27 -8.17 -1.93
C TYR A 20 11.37 -7.11 -1.83
N TRP A 21 11.40 -6.22 -2.81
CA TRP A 21 12.43 -5.21 -3.02
C TRP A 21 11.82 -3.85 -3.34
N CYS A 22 12.56 -2.79 -3.07
CA CYS A 22 12.20 -1.44 -3.49
C CYS A 22 13.41 -0.72 -4.08
N ARG A 23 13.17 0.18 -5.04
CA ARG A 23 14.23 0.99 -5.67
C ARG A 23 14.72 2.13 -4.78
N THR A 24 13.92 2.54 -3.80
CA THR A 24 14.25 3.61 -2.87
C THR A 24 14.30 3.06 -1.46
N ALA A 25 15.32 3.44 -0.68
CA ALA A 25 15.46 3.00 0.71
C ALA A 25 14.27 3.38 1.62
N ILE A 26 13.46 4.35 1.19
CA ILE A 26 12.28 4.86 1.91
C ILE A 26 11.22 3.78 2.13
N HIS A 27 11.18 2.70 1.33
CA HIS A 27 10.25 1.59 1.50
C HIS A 27 10.94 0.25 1.80
N ALA A 28 12.19 0.31 2.26
CA ALA A 28 12.95 -0.87 2.69
C ALA A 28 12.41 -1.41 4.01
N TYR A 29 12.85 -2.61 4.40
CA TYR A 29 12.44 -3.29 5.64
C TYR A 29 12.57 -2.39 6.88
N ASP A 30 13.64 -1.60 6.96
CA ASP A 30 13.88 -0.65 8.06
C ASP A 30 12.75 0.37 8.24
N PHE A 31 12.09 0.77 7.15
CA PHE A 31 10.96 1.68 7.21
C PHE A 31 9.75 1.04 7.90
N TRP A 32 9.48 -0.24 7.60
CA TRP A 32 8.33 -0.98 8.11
C TRP A 32 8.54 -1.47 9.55
N LYS A 33 9.78 -1.74 9.97
CA LYS A 33 10.12 -2.11 11.36
C LYS A 33 9.62 -1.12 12.40
N ARG A 34 9.42 0.14 12.03
CA ARG A 34 8.88 1.16 12.94
C ARG A 34 7.48 0.82 13.46
N TYR A 35 6.67 0.12 12.65
CA TYR A 35 5.36 -0.35 13.08
C TYR A 35 5.49 -1.57 14.02
N LEU A 36 6.53 -2.39 13.88
CA LEU A 36 6.79 -3.52 14.79
C LEU A 36 7.12 -3.10 16.23
N LEU A 37 7.35 -1.80 16.48
CA LEU A 37 7.48 -1.27 17.84
C LEU A 37 6.16 -1.30 18.62
N ALA A 38 5.02 -1.36 17.92
CA ALA A 38 3.68 -1.36 18.51
C ALA A 38 2.83 -2.58 18.11
N PHE A 39 3.27 -3.34 17.11
CA PHE A 39 2.55 -4.48 16.53
C PHE A 39 3.48 -5.68 16.42
N GLU A 40 2.93 -6.89 16.52
CA GLU A 40 3.72 -8.13 16.36
C GLU A 40 3.99 -8.44 14.90
N GLU A 41 3.02 -8.14 14.03
CA GLU A 41 3.10 -8.37 12.59
C GLU A 41 2.56 -7.17 11.81
N VAL A 42 3.18 -6.92 10.66
CA VAL A 42 2.82 -5.84 9.74
C VAL A 42 2.54 -6.44 8.37
N SER A 43 1.30 -6.32 7.92
CA SER A 43 0.93 -6.61 6.53
C SER A 43 0.92 -5.31 5.74
N VAL A 44 1.82 -5.17 4.76
CA VAL A 44 1.95 -4.00 3.92
C VAL A 44 1.16 -4.21 2.63
N ALA A 45 0.04 -3.52 2.49
CA ALA A 45 -0.68 -3.46 1.22
C ALA A 45 -0.07 -2.37 0.34
N ALA A 46 0.62 -2.80 -0.72
CA ALA A 46 1.38 -1.93 -1.62
C ALA A 46 1.31 -2.40 -3.07
N ARG A 47 1.70 -1.54 -4.01
CA ARG A 47 1.71 -1.89 -5.43
C ARG A 47 2.92 -2.77 -5.72
N VAL A 48 2.67 -3.98 -6.18
CA VAL A 48 3.71 -4.96 -6.46
C VAL A 48 3.86 -5.17 -7.96
N GLN A 49 5.09 -5.07 -8.44
CA GLN A 49 5.48 -5.43 -9.79
C GLN A 49 6.32 -6.72 -9.73
N HIS A 50 5.94 -7.71 -10.52
CA HIS A 50 6.67 -8.97 -10.67
C HIS A 50 7.80 -8.81 -11.68
N MET A 51 9.01 -9.20 -11.30
CA MET A 51 10.19 -9.22 -12.17
C MET A 51 11.13 -10.35 -11.72
N SER A 52 11.91 -10.91 -12.63
CA SER A 52 13.09 -11.71 -12.27
C SER A 52 14.28 -10.76 -12.12
N LEU A 53 14.82 -10.62 -10.91
CA LEU A 53 15.97 -9.74 -10.67
C LEU A 53 17.27 -10.55 -10.74
N GLU A 54 18.04 -10.34 -11.80
CA GLU A 54 19.39 -10.93 -11.93
C GLU A 54 20.42 -10.22 -11.03
N ASP A 55 20.21 -8.93 -10.75
CA ASP A 55 21.05 -8.11 -9.88
C ASP A 55 20.17 -7.27 -8.93
N THR A 56 20.40 -7.45 -7.62
CA THR A 56 19.68 -6.76 -6.54
C THR A 56 20.47 -5.59 -5.93
N THR A 57 21.69 -5.31 -6.39
CA THR A 57 22.58 -4.28 -5.80
C THR A 57 21.99 -2.86 -5.83
N LEU A 58 21.12 -2.57 -6.81
CA LEU A 58 20.41 -1.30 -6.94
C LEU A 58 19.09 -1.23 -6.14
N TYR A 59 18.79 -2.26 -5.36
CA TYR A 59 17.53 -2.38 -4.62
C TYR A 59 17.80 -2.59 -3.14
N SER A 60 16.85 -2.14 -2.33
CA SER A 60 16.83 -2.44 -0.90
C SER A 60 15.76 -3.49 -0.64
N ARG A 61 16.08 -4.46 0.21
CA ARG A 61 15.10 -5.47 0.62
C ARG A 61 13.97 -4.79 1.40
N ALA A 62 12.73 -5.09 1.02
CA ALA A 62 11.53 -4.44 1.56
C ALA A 62 10.80 -5.31 2.60
N ASP A 63 10.93 -6.63 2.51
CA ASP A 63 10.38 -7.59 3.47
C ASP A 63 11.42 -8.02 4.52
N GLY A 64 10.95 -8.75 5.53
CA GLY A 64 11.77 -9.30 6.60
C GLY A 64 10.90 -9.89 7.70
N ASP A 65 11.51 -10.22 8.83
CA ASP A 65 10.79 -10.84 9.95
C ASP A 65 9.65 -9.92 10.44
N GLY A 66 8.47 -10.50 10.64
CA GLY A 66 7.24 -9.79 11.01
C GLY A 66 6.65 -8.85 9.94
N VAL A 67 7.21 -8.78 8.72
CA VAL A 67 6.73 -7.91 7.63
C VAL A 67 6.34 -8.72 6.41
N HIS A 68 5.06 -8.67 6.05
CA HIS A 68 4.47 -9.38 4.92
C HIS A 68 3.87 -8.41 3.91
N PHE A 69 3.80 -8.80 2.64
CA PHE A 69 3.20 -7.98 1.59
C PHE A 69 1.87 -8.52 1.10
N ILE A 70 0.89 -7.62 0.99
CA ILE A 70 -0.37 -7.85 0.26
C ILE A 70 -0.27 -7.13 -1.08
N GLU A 71 -0.30 -7.91 -2.15
CA GLU A 71 0.02 -7.45 -3.50
C GLU A 71 -1.16 -6.71 -4.13
N LEU A 72 -1.00 -5.41 -4.34
CA LEU A 72 -1.91 -4.61 -5.14
C LEU A 72 -1.45 -4.53 -6.59
N PRO A 73 -2.38 -4.57 -7.56
CA PRO A 73 -2.02 -4.47 -8.96
C PRO A 73 -1.40 -3.10 -9.26
N PHE A 74 -0.32 -3.16 -10.03
CA PHE A 74 0.42 -1.97 -10.43
C PHE A 74 -0.31 -1.22 -11.57
N ILE A 75 -1.26 -0.35 -11.23
CA ILE A 75 -2.07 0.39 -12.22
C ILE A 75 -1.58 1.83 -12.38
N ARG A 76 -1.00 2.17 -13.54
CA ARG A 76 -0.57 3.53 -13.85
C ARG A 76 -1.65 4.34 -14.59
N GLY A 77 -1.91 5.55 -14.10
CA GLY A 77 -2.75 6.54 -14.78
C GLY A 77 -4.25 6.44 -14.48
N VAL A 78 -4.93 7.58 -14.59
CA VAL A 78 -6.34 7.74 -14.22
C VAL A 78 -7.27 6.89 -15.09
N LYS A 79 -7.02 6.82 -16.41
CA LYS A 79 -7.85 6.02 -17.34
C LYS A 79 -7.81 4.52 -17.00
N ALA A 80 -6.62 3.99 -16.72
CA ALA A 80 -6.46 2.60 -16.33
C ALA A 80 -7.09 2.33 -14.96
N TYR A 81 -7.02 3.29 -14.04
CA TYR A 81 -7.66 3.20 -12.73
C TYR A 81 -9.19 3.12 -12.85
N LEU A 82 -9.80 4.01 -13.63
CA LEU A 82 -11.25 4.01 -13.87
C LEU A 82 -11.71 2.69 -14.51
N LYS A 83 -11.00 2.20 -15.53
CA LYS A 83 -11.31 0.92 -16.19
C LYS A 83 -11.27 -0.26 -15.22
N ASN A 84 -10.38 -0.23 -14.22
CA ASN A 84 -10.19 -1.31 -13.26
C ASN A 84 -10.87 -1.03 -11.90
N TYR A 85 -11.65 0.03 -11.77
CA TYR A 85 -12.16 0.49 -10.47
C TYR A 85 -12.99 -0.58 -9.74
N LEU A 86 -13.91 -1.25 -10.45
CA LEU A 86 -14.73 -2.33 -9.87
C LEU A 86 -13.89 -3.53 -9.42
N ARG A 87 -12.87 -3.88 -10.21
CA ARG A 87 -11.93 -4.96 -9.88
C ARG A 87 -11.11 -4.60 -8.64
N LEU A 88 -10.59 -3.37 -8.57
CA LEU A 88 -9.87 -2.85 -7.41
C LEU A 88 -10.76 -2.87 -6.17
N LYS A 89 -11.99 -2.37 -6.25
CA LYS A 89 -12.92 -2.36 -5.13
C LYS A 89 -13.25 -3.78 -4.64
N SER A 90 -13.42 -4.74 -5.56
CA SER A 90 -13.61 -6.15 -5.22
C SER A 90 -12.37 -6.74 -4.54
N LEU A 91 -11.17 -6.40 -5.01
CA LEU A 91 -9.91 -6.81 -4.38
C LEU A 91 -9.77 -6.21 -2.97
N MET A 92 -10.03 -4.91 -2.79
CA MET A 92 -9.96 -4.23 -1.49
C MET A 92 -10.85 -4.89 -0.44
N LYS A 93 -12.03 -5.39 -0.82
CA LYS A 93 -12.90 -6.13 0.10
C LYS A 93 -12.29 -7.43 0.62
N LYS A 94 -11.45 -8.07 -0.19
CA LYS A 94 -10.75 -9.33 0.12
C LYS A 94 -9.44 -9.11 0.89
N ILE A 95 -8.83 -7.93 0.76
CA ILE A 95 -7.61 -7.54 1.49
C ILE A 95 -7.87 -7.34 2.97
N ILE A 96 -9.10 -6.99 3.34
CA ILE A 96 -9.52 -6.91 4.74
C ILE A 96 -9.56 -8.35 5.28
N THR A 97 -8.44 -8.81 5.85
CA THR A 97 -8.30 -10.15 6.41
C THR A 97 -8.33 -10.11 7.93
N ASP A 98 -7.56 -10.97 8.59
CA ASP A 98 -7.49 -11.17 10.03
C ASP A 98 -6.84 -10.00 10.80
N GLU A 99 -6.34 -8.96 10.12
CA GLU A 99 -5.67 -7.83 10.77
C GLU A 99 -6.62 -7.06 11.69
N GLU A 100 -6.23 -6.81 12.94
CA GLU A 100 -7.11 -6.21 13.93
C GLU A 100 -7.38 -4.72 13.69
N CYS A 101 -6.42 -4.03 13.07
CA CYS A 101 -6.52 -2.62 12.71
C CYS A 101 -5.74 -2.29 11.43
N ALA A 102 -5.92 -1.06 10.92
CA ALA A 102 -5.14 -0.55 9.79
C ALA A 102 -4.55 0.84 10.03
N ILE A 103 -3.45 1.14 9.35
CA ILE A 103 -2.87 2.46 9.22
C ILE A 103 -2.91 2.84 7.74
N PHE A 104 -3.63 3.93 7.43
CA PHE A 104 -3.79 4.43 6.08
C PHE A 104 -2.84 5.59 5.81
N ARG A 105 -1.85 5.39 4.94
CA ARG A 105 -0.88 6.43 4.58
C ARG A 105 -1.42 7.28 3.43
N LEU A 106 -1.78 8.52 3.72
CA LEU A 106 -2.44 9.45 2.81
C LEU A 106 -1.51 10.62 2.46
N PRO A 107 -1.57 11.16 1.23
CA PRO A 107 -2.62 10.97 0.22
C PRO A 107 -2.35 9.82 -0.75
N SER A 108 -3.33 8.92 -0.98
CA SER A 108 -3.24 7.86 -2.00
C SER A 108 -4.62 7.33 -2.41
N LEU A 109 -4.91 7.31 -3.72
CA LEU A 109 -6.20 6.83 -4.26
C LEU A 109 -6.55 5.39 -3.85
N PRO A 110 -5.68 4.38 -4.02
CA PRO A 110 -6.01 3.02 -3.57
C PRO A 110 -6.18 2.96 -2.05
N THR A 111 -5.47 3.81 -1.30
CA THR A 111 -5.61 3.91 0.16
C THR A 111 -6.99 4.41 0.55
N PHE A 112 -7.52 5.43 -0.14
CA PHE A 112 -8.88 5.91 0.08
C PHE A 112 -9.95 4.84 -0.20
N LEU A 113 -9.78 4.02 -1.24
CA LEU A 113 -10.73 2.94 -1.51
C LEU A 113 -10.78 1.89 -0.39
N LEU A 114 -9.62 1.54 0.16
CA LEU A 114 -9.55 0.58 1.25
C LEU A 114 -10.07 1.17 2.57
N LEU A 115 -9.77 2.45 2.81
CA LEU A 115 -10.30 3.21 3.95
C LEU A 115 -11.82 3.24 3.95
N ASP A 116 -12.47 3.44 2.80
CA ASP A 116 -13.93 3.41 2.68
C ASP A 116 -14.52 2.05 3.08
N GLU A 117 -13.85 0.96 2.75
CA GLU A 117 -14.29 -0.39 3.15
C GLU A 117 -14.06 -0.63 4.66
N TYR A 118 -12.98 -0.11 5.24
CA TYR A 118 -12.76 -0.13 6.70
C TYR A 118 -13.83 0.66 7.46
N LYS A 119 -14.19 1.86 6.96
CA LYS A 119 -15.28 2.69 7.51
C LYS A 119 -16.61 1.94 7.51
N LYS A 120 -16.98 1.32 6.39
CA LYS A 120 -18.24 0.54 6.26
C LYS A 120 -18.29 -0.64 7.22
N LYS A 121 -17.17 -1.34 7.40
CA LYS A 121 -17.06 -2.49 8.32
C LYS A 121 -16.83 -2.08 9.77
N LYS A 122 -16.75 -0.78 10.08
CA LYS A 122 -16.45 -0.24 11.41
C LYS A 122 -15.19 -0.84 12.05
N ARG A 123 -14.17 -1.14 11.23
CA ARG A 123 -12.90 -1.66 11.74
C ARG A 123 -12.05 -0.53 12.33
N PRO A 124 -11.26 -0.78 13.39
CA PRO A 124 -10.32 0.20 13.91
C PRO A 124 -9.28 0.60 12.86
N TYR A 125 -9.01 1.90 12.75
CA TYR A 125 -7.94 2.40 11.91
C TYR A 125 -7.37 3.73 12.40
N ALA A 126 -6.15 4.03 11.96
CA ALA A 126 -5.51 5.33 12.07
C ALA A 126 -5.15 5.87 10.68
N ILE A 127 -4.96 7.18 10.59
CA ILE A 127 -4.52 7.87 9.38
C ILE A 127 -3.12 8.42 9.64
N GLU A 128 -2.20 8.15 8.72
CA GLU A 128 -0.87 8.74 8.69
C GLU A 128 -0.81 9.70 7.49
N VAL A 129 -0.78 11.00 7.77
CA VAL A 129 -0.67 12.03 6.72
C VAL A 129 0.80 12.23 6.39
N ILE A 130 1.20 11.82 5.19
CA ILE A 130 2.60 11.81 4.74
C ILE A 130 2.93 12.95 3.77
N ALA A 131 1.93 13.64 3.23
CA ALA A 131 2.08 14.83 2.39
C ALA A 131 0.81 15.69 2.45
N ASP A 132 0.93 16.96 2.05
CA ASP A 132 -0.21 17.85 1.86
C ASP A 132 -1.09 17.36 0.69
N PRO A 133 -2.36 17.00 0.91
CA PRO A 133 -3.26 16.57 -0.17
C PRO A 133 -3.49 17.63 -1.26
N GLU A 134 -3.48 18.92 -0.93
CA GLU A 134 -3.68 19.99 -1.92
C GLU A 134 -2.53 20.06 -2.93
N ASP A 135 -1.31 19.86 -2.45
CA ASP A 135 -0.11 19.82 -3.27
C ASP A 135 -0.01 18.48 -4.02
N ALA A 136 -0.18 17.35 -3.32
CA ALA A 136 -0.10 16.02 -3.90
C ALA A 136 -1.13 15.77 -5.02
N TYR A 137 -2.30 16.42 -4.96
CA TYR A 137 -3.34 16.31 -5.98
C TYR A 137 -3.46 17.53 -6.88
N LYS A 138 -2.53 18.49 -6.84
CA LYS A 138 -2.58 19.71 -7.65
C LYS A 138 -2.79 19.45 -9.14
N THR A 139 -2.15 18.41 -9.68
CA THR A 139 -2.25 17.99 -11.09
C THR A 139 -3.26 16.87 -11.34
N ASN A 140 -3.83 16.28 -10.29
CA ASN A 140 -4.77 15.16 -10.37
C ASN A 140 -6.18 15.61 -10.00
N ILE A 141 -6.83 16.33 -10.92
CA ILE A 141 -8.19 16.87 -10.78
C ILE A 141 -9.21 15.78 -10.37
N PHE A 142 -9.04 14.56 -10.88
CA PHE A 142 -9.90 13.43 -10.52
C PHE A 142 -9.81 13.06 -9.04
N ALA A 143 -8.61 13.05 -8.46
CA ALA A 143 -8.44 12.82 -7.04
C ALA A 143 -9.08 13.94 -6.21
N LYS A 144 -8.95 15.21 -6.61
CA LYS A 144 -9.62 16.33 -5.93
C LYS A 144 -11.15 16.18 -5.92
N VAL A 145 -11.76 15.69 -7.01
CA VAL A 145 -13.22 15.49 -7.09
C VAL A 145 -13.66 14.26 -6.29
N LEU A 146 -12.93 13.15 -6.38
CA LEU A 146 -13.28 11.90 -5.69
C LEU A 146 -13.18 12.04 -4.16
N LEU A 147 -12.23 12.86 -3.68
CA LEU A 147 -11.89 13.02 -2.27
C LEU A 147 -12.57 14.21 -1.59
N LYS A 148 -13.29 15.05 -2.33
CA LYS A 148 -14.10 16.17 -1.80
C LYS A 148 -15.43 15.73 -1.18
N LYS A 149 -15.60 14.44 -0.89
CA LYS A 149 -16.83 13.89 -0.31
C LYS A 149 -16.76 13.80 1.21
#